data_AF-A0A0W1I7A7-F1
#
_entry.id   AF-A0A0W1I7A7-F1
#
_cell.length_a   1.000
_cell.length_b   1.000
_cell.length_c   1.000
_cell.angle_alpha   90.00
_cell.angle_beta   90.00
_cell.angle_gamma   90.00
#
_symmetry.space_group_name_H-M   'P 1'
#
loop_
_entity.id
_entity.type
_entity.pdbx_description
1 polymer ?
#
loop_
_entity_poly.entity_id
_entity_poly.type
_entity_poly.pdbx_seq_one_letter_code
_entity_poly.pdbx_strand_id
1 'polypeptide(L)'
;MNKAKWFVISAGGFRDELEALQFGERLRSIFQIASLCSHWGIDVGNDTATSWIDEEYARELGLIEPHQRIAGNIHGLMTFPDDDRTRVPHSEITLSVQSNVEHLLSAIESLATQADLEKYAAQRGVTLLNHAIMQSEPLTRIVLAFSAVENLGQAETWSSEQTQMLKQAADAVQALTTGSPEERREVSDAIIRGTHRIGLRQGVIRVLRELGFADRIREWDNLYRLRSGVIHGTAKLDDGQLNELTGKSVKFAMEVIIRRLQHMGLNIPEVAKTHFSF
;
A
#
# COMPACT_ATOMS: atom_id res chain seq x y z
N MET A 1 -10.01 19.55 13.44
CA MET A 1 -9.82 18.14 13.86
C MET A 1 -10.79 17.26 13.08
N ASN A 2 -10.32 16.58 12.03
CA ASN A 2 -11.10 15.51 11.40
C ASN A 2 -11.10 14.32 12.36
N LYS A 3 -12.25 14.01 12.96
CA LYS A 3 -12.41 12.83 13.84
C LYS A 3 -12.51 11.59 12.95
N ALA A 4 -11.68 10.57 13.24
CA ALA A 4 -11.68 9.30 12.52
C ALA A 4 -13.04 8.58 12.68
N LYS A 5 -13.52 7.96 11.60
CA LYS A 5 -14.74 7.13 11.60
C LYS A 5 -14.35 5.67 11.60
N TRP A 6 -14.95 4.90 12.49
CA TRP A 6 -14.65 3.48 12.66
C TRP A 6 -15.70 2.64 11.95
N PHE A 7 -15.24 1.67 11.17
CA PHE A 7 -16.06 0.55 10.71
C PHE A 7 -15.72 -0.65 11.58
N VAL A 8 -16.69 -1.13 12.36
CA VAL A 8 -16.53 -2.31 13.21
C VAL A 8 -17.42 -3.41 12.66
N ILE A 9 -16.82 -4.55 12.34
CA ILE A 9 -17.51 -5.73 11.86
C ILE A 9 -17.20 -6.86 12.83
N SER A 10 -18.25 -7.56 13.28
CA SER A 10 -18.14 -8.74 14.11
C SER A 10 -18.71 -9.94 13.37
N ALA A 11 -17.99 -11.06 13.42
CA ALA A 11 -18.42 -12.35 12.88
C ALA A 11 -18.01 -13.44 13.86
N GLY A 12 -18.86 -14.46 14.01
CA GLY A 12 -18.65 -15.59 14.93
C GLY A 12 -19.04 -16.92 14.29
N GLY A 13 -18.94 -18.00 15.06
CA GLY A 13 -19.25 -19.35 14.59
C GLY A 13 -18.15 -20.05 13.77
N PHE A 14 -16.90 -19.59 13.86
CA PHE A 14 -15.75 -20.28 13.26
C PHE A 14 -15.35 -21.51 14.08
N ARG A 15 -14.83 -22.54 13.43
CA ARG A 15 -14.40 -23.78 14.08
C ARG A 15 -13.20 -23.56 14.99
N ASP A 16 -12.28 -22.72 14.56
CA ASP A 16 -11.01 -22.45 15.23
C ASP A 16 -10.51 -21.02 14.93
N GLU A 17 -9.50 -20.58 15.67
CA GLU A 17 -8.90 -19.24 15.52
C GLU A 17 -8.29 -19.02 14.14
N LEU A 18 -7.74 -20.07 13.52
CA LEU A 18 -7.12 -19.96 12.20
C LEU A 18 -8.17 -19.64 11.12
N GLU A 19 -9.34 -20.28 11.17
CA GLU A 19 -10.45 -19.98 10.27
C GLU A 19 -10.96 -18.54 10.46
N ALA A 20 -11.09 -18.09 11.71
CA ALA A 20 -11.47 -16.71 12.02
C ALA A 20 -10.45 -15.68 11.49
N LEU A 21 -9.16 -15.98 11.65
CA LEU A 21 -8.07 -15.14 11.15
C LEU A 21 -8.09 -15.06 9.61
N GLN A 22 -8.24 -16.19 8.93
CA GLN A 22 -8.33 -16.24 7.47
C GLN A 22 -9.52 -15.43 6.94
N PHE A 23 -10.69 -15.54 7.59
CA PHE A 23 -11.85 -14.73 7.26
C PHE A 23 -11.60 -13.23 7.49
N GLY A 24 -10.95 -12.88 8.60
CA GLY A 24 -10.58 -11.50 8.94
C GLY A 24 -9.62 -10.87 7.93
N GLU A 25 -8.57 -11.59 7.53
CA GLU A 25 -7.62 -11.13 6.51
C GLU A 25 -8.29 -10.96 5.14
N ARG A 26 -9.23 -11.85 4.81
CA ARG A 26 -10.06 -11.70 3.61
C ARG A 26 -10.90 -10.42 3.65
N LEU A 27 -11.57 -10.15 4.77
CA LEU A 27 -12.35 -8.93 4.95
C LEU A 27 -11.47 -7.69 4.86
N ARG A 28 -10.31 -7.67 5.55
CA ARG A 28 -9.33 -6.59 5.44
C ARG A 28 -9.00 -6.31 3.97
N SER A 29 -8.74 -7.37 3.22
CA SER A 29 -8.38 -7.28 1.81
C SER A 29 -9.48 -6.70 0.95
N ILE A 30 -10.72 -7.16 1.15
CA ILE A 30 -11.92 -6.62 0.49
C ILE A 30 -12.02 -5.12 0.76
N PHE A 31 -11.92 -4.70 2.02
CA PHE A 31 -12.06 -3.30 2.40
C PHE A 31 -10.97 -2.43 1.79
N GLN A 32 -9.70 -2.84 1.87
CA GLN A 32 -8.58 -2.05 1.33
C GLN A 32 -8.64 -1.88 -0.19
N ILE A 33 -9.15 -2.87 -0.92
CA ILE A 33 -9.29 -2.79 -2.37
C ILE A 33 -10.54 -2.01 -2.74
N ALA A 34 -11.67 -2.28 -2.07
CA ALA A 34 -12.94 -1.58 -2.28
C ALA A 34 -12.77 -0.07 -2.09
N SER A 35 -12.07 0.32 -1.01
CA SER A 35 -11.79 1.70 -0.69
C SER A 35 -11.03 2.41 -1.81
N LEU A 36 -9.97 1.81 -2.36
CA LEU A 36 -9.25 2.35 -3.51
C LEU A 36 -10.15 2.47 -4.75
N CYS A 37 -10.96 1.44 -5.02
CA CYS A 37 -11.89 1.44 -6.16
C CYS A 37 -12.95 2.54 -6.06
N SER A 38 -13.32 2.93 -4.84
CA SER A 38 -14.29 4.01 -4.56
C SER A 38 -13.61 5.36 -4.26
N HIS A 39 -12.29 5.46 -4.46
CA HIS A 39 -11.49 6.66 -4.15
C HIS A 39 -11.65 7.15 -2.71
N TRP A 40 -11.80 6.21 -1.78
CA TRP A 40 -11.94 6.45 -0.35
C TRP A 40 -10.75 5.81 0.38
N GLY A 41 -10.02 6.56 1.19
CA GLY A 41 -8.90 6.02 1.96
C GLY A 41 -9.38 5.39 3.26
N ILE A 42 -8.86 4.22 3.60
CA ILE A 42 -9.09 3.57 4.89
C ILE A 42 -7.78 3.20 5.59
N ASP A 43 -7.83 3.08 6.91
CA ASP A 43 -6.76 2.52 7.71
C ASP A 43 -7.32 1.29 8.43
N VAL A 44 -6.75 0.13 8.11
CA VAL A 44 -7.15 -1.17 8.66
C VAL A 44 -6.29 -1.57 9.86
N GLY A 45 -5.40 -0.70 10.32
CA GLY A 45 -4.56 -0.93 11.49
C GLY A 45 -3.44 -1.96 11.29
N ASN A 46 -2.75 -2.26 12.40
CA ASN A 46 -1.54 -3.10 12.42
C ASN A 46 -1.65 -4.22 13.47
N ASP A 47 -2.88 -4.57 13.88
CA ASP A 47 -3.19 -5.65 14.83
C ASP A 47 -2.49 -5.53 16.18
N THR A 48 -2.11 -4.30 16.52
CA THR A 48 -1.45 -3.98 17.79
C THR A 48 -2.46 -3.41 18.75
N ALA A 49 -2.44 -3.90 20.00
CA ALA A 49 -3.24 -3.33 21.07
C ALA A 49 -2.84 -1.87 21.29
N THR A 50 -3.79 -0.96 21.08
CA THR A 50 -3.60 0.48 21.27
C THR A 50 -3.85 0.91 22.71
N SER A 51 -4.52 0.05 23.49
CA SER A 51 -4.64 0.15 24.94
C SER A 51 -4.78 -1.25 25.56
N TRP A 52 -4.20 -1.41 26.75
CA TRP A 52 -4.43 -2.55 27.63
C TRP A 52 -4.85 -2.04 29.01
N ILE A 53 -5.61 -2.85 29.74
CA ILE A 53 -5.84 -2.69 31.18
C ILE A 53 -5.43 -4.02 31.80
N ASP A 54 -4.69 -3.96 32.91
CA ASP A 54 -4.34 -5.16 33.66
C ASP A 54 -5.60 -5.82 34.24
N GLU A 55 -5.74 -7.14 34.08
CA GLU A 55 -6.95 -7.86 34.50
C GLU A 55 -7.12 -7.89 36.01
N GLU A 56 -6.03 -7.99 36.77
CA GLU A 56 -6.07 -8.00 38.25
C GLU A 56 -6.57 -6.64 38.73
N TYR A 57 -6.01 -5.56 38.18
CA TYR A 57 -6.46 -4.19 38.44
C TYR A 57 -7.92 -3.95 38.01
N ALA A 58 -8.35 -4.47 36.87
CA ALA A 58 -9.73 -4.35 36.41
C ALA A 58 -10.73 -5.13 37.30
N ARG A 59 -10.32 -6.30 37.84
CA ARG A 59 -11.10 -7.05 38.82
C ARG A 59 -11.21 -6.29 40.14
N GLU A 60 -10.11 -5.72 40.63
CA GLU A 60 -10.09 -4.90 41.85
C GLU A 60 -11.04 -3.69 41.75
N LEU A 61 -11.13 -3.08 40.57
CA LEU A 61 -12.05 -1.97 40.28
C LEU A 61 -13.50 -2.41 39.98
N GLY A 62 -13.79 -3.72 39.97
CA GLY A 62 -15.12 -4.25 39.65
C GLY A 62 -15.55 -4.06 38.20
N LEU A 63 -14.59 -3.85 37.28
CA LEU A 63 -14.84 -3.65 35.85
C LEU A 63 -15.11 -4.97 35.10
N ILE A 64 -14.64 -6.10 35.65
CA ILE A 64 -14.86 -7.45 35.12
C ILE A 64 -15.10 -8.46 36.25
N GLU A 65 -15.91 -9.48 35.99
CA GLU A 65 -16.16 -10.59 36.92
C GLU A 65 -15.04 -11.65 36.92
N PRO A 66 -14.87 -12.49 37.97
CA PRO A 66 -13.82 -13.51 38.07
C PRO A 66 -13.67 -14.45 36.86
N HIS A 67 -14.76 -14.68 36.11
CA HIS A 67 -14.78 -15.55 34.93
C HIS A 67 -14.58 -14.80 33.60
N GLN A 68 -14.56 -13.47 33.63
CA GLN A 68 -14.39 -12.59 32.46
C GLN A 68 -12.92 -12.26 32.23
N ARG A 69 -12.57 -11.89 31.00
CA ARG A 69 -11.22 -11.53 30.54
C ARG A 69 -11.25 -10.21 29.76
N ILE A 70 -10.14 -9.47 29.77
CA ILE A 70 -10.01 -8.22 29.00
C ILE A 70 -9.17 -8.50 27.76
N ALA A 71 -9.74 -8.22 26.59
CA ALA A 71 -8.98 -8.12 25.36
C ALA A 71 -8.54 -6.67 25.13
N GLY A 72 -7.33 -6.48 24.60
CA GLY A 72 -6.84 -5.16 24.25
C GLY A 72 -7.71 -4.51 23.16
N ASN A 73 -7.79 -3.18 23.14
CA ASN A 73 -8.43 -2.48 22.03
C ASN A 73 -7.47 -2.47 20.83
N ILE A 74 -7.70 -3.37 19.88
CA ILE A 74 -6.87 -3.54 18.69
C ILE A 74 -7.46 -2.70 17.55
N HIS A 75 -6.64 -1.81 16.99
CA HIS A 75 -6.91 -1.22 15.68
C HIS A 75 -6.47 -2.22 14.61
N GLY A 76 -7.44 -2.94 14.06
CA GLY A 76 -7.24 -3.97 13.05
C GLY A 76 -8.06 -5.21 13.33
N LEU A 77 -7.46 -6.37 13.06
CA LEU A 77 -8.09 -7.68 13.23
C LEU A 77 -7.85 -8.17 14.66
N MET A 78 -8.93 -8.62 15.29
CA MET A 78 -8.91 -9.21 16.63
C MET A 78 -9.71 -10.51 16.61
N THR A 79 -9.05 -11.61 16.97
CA THR A 79 -9.68 -12.90 17.24
C THR A 79 -9.85 -13.07 18.74
N PHE A 80 -11.01 -13.55 19.17
CA PHE A 80 -11.26 -13.94 20.55
C PHE A 80 -12.24 -15.10 20.58
N PRO A 81 -12.22 -15.96 21.63
CA PRO A 81 -13.17 -17.04 21.73
C PRO A 81 -14.60 -16.52 21.76
N ASP A 82 -15.49 -17.18 21.01
CA ASP A 82 -16.91 -16.88 20.89
C ASP A 82 -17.65 -17.28 22.18
N ASP A 83 -17.41 -16.53 23.24
CA ASP A 83 -18.04 -16.67 24.54
C ASP A 83 -18.45 -15.30 25.11
N ASP A 84 -19.30 -15.33 26.13
CA ASP A 84 -19.77 -14.14 26.83
C ASP A 84 -18.76 -13.58 27.85
N ARG A 85 -17.52 -14.08 27.85
CA ARG A 85 -16.51 -13.80 28.88
C ARG A 85 -15.52 -12.72 28.47
N THR A 86 -15.42 -12.40 27.19
CA THR A 86 -14.50 -11.37 26.70
C THR A 86 -15.11 -9.98 26.85
N ARG A 87 -14.35 -9.04 27.42
CA ARG A 87 -14.68 -7.61 27.50
C ARG A 87 -13.60 -6.83 26.75
N VAL A 88 -14.03 -5.94 25.86
CA VAL A 88 -13.14 -5.07 25.07
C VAL A 88 -13.37 -3.63 25.53
N PRO A 89 -12.35 -2.90 26.00
CA PRO A 89 -12.49 -1.49 26.32
C PRO A 89 -12.86 -0.70 25.06
N HIS A 90 -14.06 -0.12 25.03
CA HIS A 90 -14.57 0.62 23.87
C HIS A 90 -14.90 2.08 24.21
N SER A 91 -14.71 2.96 23.23
CA SER A 91 -15.15 4.36 23.26
C SER A 91 -15.92 4.64 21.96
N GLU A 92 -17.20 4.99 22.09
CA GLU A 92 -18.09 5.20 20.95
C GLU A 92 -18.11 6.68 20.55
N ILE A 93 -17.89 6.97 19.26
CA ILE A 93 -18.00 8.32 18.68
C ILE A 93 -18.82 8.24 17.40
N THR A 94 -20.05 8.74 17.43
CA THR A 94 -20.97 8.74 16.28
C THR A 94 -20.89 10.06 15.51
N LEU A 95 -20.55 10.01 14.21
CA LEU A 95 -20.51 11.18 13.32
C LEU A 95 -20.97 10.84 11.90
N SER A 96 -21.90 11.62 11.37
CA SER A 96 -22.42 11.52 10.00
C SER A 96 -21.60 12.38 9.01
N VAL A 97 -21.39 11.88 7.79
CA VAL A 97 -20.83 12.64 6.65
C VAL A 97 -21.57 12.14 5.41
N GLN A 98 -21.88 13.06 4.49
CA GLN A 98 -22.43 12.78 3.17
C GLN A 98 -21.30 12.29 2.23
N SER A 99 -20.86 11.05 2.35
CA SER A 99 -20.18 10.36 1.23
C SER A 99 -21.15 9.36 0.62
N ASN A 100 -21.02 9.10 -0.69
CA ASN A 100 -21.82 8.08 -1.33
C ASN A 100 -21.31 6.68 -0.92
N VAL A 101 -21.76 6.22 0.25
CA VAL A 101 -21.42 4.91 0.82
C VAL A 101 -21.80 3.76 -0.12
N GLU A 102 -22.77 3.96 -1.02
CA GLU A 102 -23.21 2.96 -2.00
C GLU A 102 -22.06 2.50 -2.90
N HIS A 103 -21.14 3.41 -3.28
CA HIS A 103 -19.98 3.05 -4.08
C HIS A 103 -19.05 2.07 -3.36
N LEU A 104 -18.84 2.28 -2.05
CA LEU A 104 -18.02 1.39 -1.23
C LEU A 104 -18.72 0.05 -1.03
N LEU A 105 -20.00 0.06 -0.66
CA LEU A 105 -20.78 -1.17 -0.43
C LEU A 105 -20.86 -2.03 -1.69
N SER A 106 -21.10 -1.42 -2.85
CA SER A 106 -21.11 -2.13 -4.13
C SER A 106 -19.75 -2.76 -4.47
N ALA A 107 -18.64 -2.06 -4.17
CA ALA A 107 -17.30 -2.62 -4.35
C ALA A 107 -17.03 -3.79 -3.40
N ILE A 108 -17.47 -3.68 -2.13
CA ILE A 108 -17.36 -4.76 -1.14
C ILE A 108 -18.13 -6.01 -1.62
N GLU A 109 -19.37 -5.86 -2.05
CA GLU A 109 -20.19 -6.97 -2.57
C GLU A 109 -19.54 -7.63 -3.79
N SER A 110 -19.05 -6.82 -4.73
CA SER A 110 -18.35 -7.32 -5.92
C SER A 110 -17.09 -8.11 -5.58
N LEU A 111 -16.31 -7.67 -4.59
CA LEU A 111 -15.09 -8.33 -4.17
C LEU A 111 -15.38 -9.56 -3.31
N ALA A 112 -16.39 -9.54 -2.43
CA ALA A 112 -16.71 -10.65 -1.53
C ALA A 112 -16.89 -11.99 -2.26
N THR A 113 -17.36 -11.95 -3.51
CA THR A 113 -17.57 -13.13 -4.37
C THR A 113 -16.28 -13.69 -5.00
N GLN A 114 -15.15 -12.98 -4.90
CA GLN A 114 -13.89 -13.36 -5.53
C GLN A 114 -13.02 -14.21 -4.58
N ALA A 115 -12.28 -15.16 -5.14
CA ALA A 115 -11.35 -16.01 -4.40
C ALA A 115 -9.95 -15.37 -4.28
N ASP A 116 -9.21 -15.79 -3.25
CA ASP A 116 -7.81 -15.42 -2.99
C ASP A 116 -7.54 -13.91 -2.91
N LEU A 117 -8.39 -13.14 -2.23
CA LEU A 117 -8.21 -11.69 -2.15
C LEU A 117 -6.99 -11.26 -1.32
N GLU A 118 -6.57 -12.12 -0.41
CA GLU A 118 -5.51 -11.89 0.57
C GLU A 118 -4.16 -11.65 -0.11
N LYS A 119 -3.92 -12.30 -1.26
CA LYS A 119 -2.67 -12.12 -2.04
C LYS A 119 -2.55 -10.73 -2.67
N TYR A 120 -3.67 -10.02 -2.85
CA TYR A 120 -3.71 -8.72 -3.50
C TYR A 120 -3.54 -7.58 -2.49
N ALA A 121 -4.22 -7.65 -1.34
CA ALA A 121 -4.16 -6.58 -0.35
C ALA A 121 -2.86 -6.58 0.47
N ALA A 122 -2.16 -7.71 0.54
CA ALA A 122 -0.80 -7.79 1.06
C ALA A 122 0.20 -6.94 0.25
N GLN A 123 -0.19 -6.40 -0.90
CA GLN A 123 0.63 -5.44 -1.63
C GLN A 123 0.72 -4.13 -0.85
N ARG A 124 1.92 -3.86 -0.32
CA ARG A 124 2.25 -2.60 0.36
C ARG A 124 1.85 -1.35 -0.44
N GLY A 125 1.81 -1.42 -1.77
CA GLY A 125 1.27 -0.36 -2.63
C GLY A 125 -0.20 0.00 -2.34
N VAL A 126 -1.07 -0.99 -2.08
CA VAL A 126 -2.49 -0.78 -1.73
C VAL A 126 -2.62 -0.03 -0.40
N THR A 127 -1.88 -0.46 0.62
CA THR A 127 -1.86 0.18 1.94
C THR A 127 -1.33 1.61 1.88
N LEU A 128 -0.19 1.82 1.21
CA LEU A 128 0.42 3.16 1.07
C LEU A 128 -0.53 4.14 0.37
N LEU A 129 -1.24 3.68 -0.64
CA LEU A 129 -2.17 4.50 -1.40
C LEU A 129 -3.44 4.83 -0.61
N ASN A 130 -3.96 3.87 0.16
CA ASN A 130 -5.04 4.12 1.10
C ASN A 130 -4.67 5.22 2.10
N HIS A 131 -3.48 5.14 2.69
CA HIS A 131 -2.96 6.20 3.55
C HIS A 131 -2.81 7.52 2.78
N ALA A 132 -2.29 7.51 1.55
CA ALA A 132 -2.18 8.72 0.73
C ALA A 132 -3.53 9.42 0.49
N ILE A 133 -4.64 8.69 0.41
CA ILE A 133 -5.98 9.27 0.25
C ILE A 133 -6.49 9.86 1.57
N MET A 134 -6.13 9.27 2.72
CA MET A 134 -6.57 9.76 4.04
C MET A 134 -5.86 11.04 4.49
N GLN A 135 -4.63 11.27 4.02
CA GLN A 135 -3.86 12.44 4.46
C GLN A 135 -4.44 13.74 3.91
N SER A 136 -4.46 14.79 4.75
CA SER A 136 -4.84 16.13 4.31
C SER A 136 -3.65 16.94 3.77
N GLU A 137 -2.42 16.59 4.15
CA GLU A 137 -1.22 17.35 3.84
C GLU A 137 -0.65 16.94 2.47
N PRO A 138 -0.56 17.87 1.49
CA PRO A 138 -0.19 17.56 0.10
C PRO A 138 1.12 16.79 -0.08
N LEU A 139 2.20 17.16 0.62
CA LEU A 139 3.51 16.51 0.46
C LEU A 139 3.47 15.05 0.91
N THR A 140 2.79 14.77 2.01
CA THR A 140 2.62 13.42 2.55
C THR A 140 1.84 12.57 1.57
N ARG A 141 0.77 13.12 0.97
CA ARG A 141 0.00 12.44 -0.09
C ARG A 141 0.89 12.10 -1.29
N ILE A 142 1.71 13.07 -1.75
CA ILE A 142 2.67 12.86 -2.85
C ILE A 142 3.67 11.76 -2.48
N VAL A 143 4.32 11.86 -1.32
CA VAL A 143 5.35 10.90 -0.89
C VAL A 143 4.78 9.48 -0.80
N LEU A 144 3.59 9.32 -0.22
CA LEU A 144 2.94 8.02 -0.10
C LEU A 144 2.49 7.46 -1.46
N ALA A 145 1.93 8.29 -2.34
CA ALA A 145 1.54 7.89 -3.69
C ALA A 145 2.75 7.42 -4.52
N PHE A 146 3.87 8.15 -4.46
CA PHE A 146 5.11 7.72 -5.10
C PHE A 146 5.65 6.43 -4.50
N SER A 147 5.65 6.32 -3.17
CA SER A 147 6.11 5.12 -2.47
C SER A 147 5.31 3.87 -2.87
N ALA A 148 4.01 4.03 -3.14
CA ALA A 148 3.15 2.93 -3.59
C ALA A 148 3.61 2.38 -4.96
N VAL A 149 3.90 3.26 -5.92
CA VAL A 149 4.40 2.87 -7.26
C VAL A 149 5.84 2.38 -7.20
N GLU A 150 6.69 3.06 -6.43
CA GLU A 150 8.10 2.69 -6.22
C GLU A 150 8.23 1.29 -5.60
N ASN A 151 7.33 0.92 -4.68
CA ASN A 151 7.31 -0.41 -4.09
C ASN A 151 7.12 -1.53 -5.13
N LEU A 152 6.35 -1.30 -6.19
CA LEU A 152 6.24 -2.27 -7.29
C LEU A 152 7.59 -2.46 -8.01
N GLY A 153 8.32 -1.36 -8.24
CA GLY A 153 9.61 -1.39 -8.92
C GLY A 153 10.76 -1.98 -8.10
N GLN A 154 10.63 -2.08 -6.77
CA GLN A 154 11.66 -2.67 -5.90
C GLN A 154 11.79 -4.19 -6.05
N ALA A 155 10.74 -4.87 -6.55
CA ALA A 155 10.76 -6.31 -6.79
C ALA A 155 11.49 -6.69 -8.09
N GLU A 156 11.80 -5.71 -8.94
CA GLU A 156 12.44 -5.94 -10.24
C GLU A 156 13.89 -6.42 -10.09
N THR A 157 14.22 -7.49 -10.81
CA THR A 157 15.58 -8.04 -10.90
C THR A 157 16.03 -8.14 -12.34
N TRP A 158 17.34 -8.20 -12.55
CA TRP A 158 17.88 -8.48 -13.88
C TRP A 158 17.55 -9.92 -14.26
N SER A 159 17.18 -10.15 -15.53
CA SER A 159 17.06 -11.52 -16.03
C SER A 159 18.44 -12.19 -16.08
N SER A 160 18.45 -13.52 -16.24
CA SER A 160 19.68 -14.30 -16.45
C SER A 160 20.50 -13.75 -17.62
N GLU A 161 19.84 -13.43 -18.73
CA GLU A 161 20.47 -12.93 -19.96
C GLU A 161 21.03 -11.52 -19.74
N GLN A 162 20.27 -10.65 -19.06
CA GLN A 162 20.73 -9.29 -18.74
C GLN A 162 21.94 -9.33 -17.81
N THR A 163 21.93 -10.21 -16.81
CA THR A 163 23.06 -10.42 -15.91
C THR A 163 24.29 -10.91 -16.68
N GLN A 164 24.10 -11.80 -17.66
CA GLN A 164 25.18 -12.27 -18.53
C GLN A 164 25.74 -11.14 -19.41
N MET A 165 24.88 -10.31 -20.00
CA MET A 165 25.32 -9.14 -20.79
C MET A 165 26.14 -8.16 -19.95
N LEU A 166 25.72 -7.90 -18.71
CA LEU A 166 26.44 -7.02 -17.77
C LEU A 166 27.82 -7.59 -17.42
N LYS A 167 27.91 -8.91 -17.22
CA LYS A 167 29.19 -9.58 -16.99
C LYS A 167 30.11 -9.47 -18.21
N GLN A 168 29.59 -9.72 -19.40
CA GLN A 168 30.35 -9.58 -20.65
C GLN A 168 30.87 -8.14 -20.84
N ALA A 169 30.07 -7.14 -20.48
CA ALA A 169 30.51 -5.74 -20.52
C ALA A 169 31.64 -5.45 -19.53
N ALA A 170 31.56 -5.98 -18.30
CA ALA A 170 32.62 -5.84 -17.30
C ALA A 170 33.93 -6.51 -17.76
N ASP A 171 33.85 -7.73 -18.29
CA ASP A 171 34.99 -8.48 -18.82
C ASP A 171 35.65 -7.74 -20.01
N ALA A 172 34.83 -7.16 -20.90
CA ALA A 172 35.31 -6.37 -22.03
C ALA A 172 36.06 -5.11 -21.59
N VAL A 173 35.62 -4.44 -20.52
CA VAL A 173 36.31 -3.26 -19.97
C VAL A 173 37.70 -3.62 -19.47
N GLN A 174 37.87 -4.77 -18.80
CA GLN A 174 39.19 -5.20 -18.33
C GLN A 174 40.18 -5.48 -19.47
N ALA A 175 39.66 -5.94 -20.62
CA ALA A 175 40.45 -6.26 -21.80
C ALA A 175 40.87 -5.02 -22.64
N LEU A 176 40.38 -3.82 -22.31
CA LEU A 176 40.74 -2.60 -23.03
C LEU A 176 42.22 -2.24 -22.83
N THR A 177 42.81 -1.57 -23.83
CA THR A 177 44.15 -0.99 -23.72
C THR A 177 44.13 0.45 -23.18
N THR A 178 42.95 1.07 -23.12
CA THR A 178 42.75 2.43 -22.61
C THR A 178 42.77 2.43 -21.07
N GLY A 179 43.38 3.45 -20.48
CA GLY A 179 43.52 3.62 -19.03
C GLY A 179 44.61 2.73 -18.40
N SER A 180 44.83 2.90 -17.11
CA SER A 180 45.66 1.99 -16.31
C SER A 180 44.91 0.68 -15.98
N PRO A 181 45.62 -0.40 -15.60
CA PRO A 181 44.98 -1.61 -15.07
C PRO A 181 44.04 -1.32 -13.90
N GLU A 182 44.39 -0.38 -13.03
CA GLU A 182 43.59 0.05 -11.89
C GLU A 182 42.30 0.75 -12.31
N GLU A 183 42.36 1.69 -13.27
CA GLU A 183 41.19 2.39 -13.80
C GLU A 183 40.22 1.41 -14.47
N ARG A 184 40.74 0.45 -15.26
CA ARG A 184 39.91 -0.59 -15.88
C ARG A 184 39.23 -1.49 -14.85
N ARG A 185 39.95 -1.84 -13.78
CA ARG A 185 39.40 -2.62 -12.68
C ARG A 185 38.31 -1.85 -11.94
N GLU A 186 38.51 -0.56 -11.68
CA GLU A 186 37.51 0.31 -11.04
C GLU A 186 36.21 0.37 -11.85
N VAL A 187 36.31 0.60 -13.17
CA VAL A 187 35.13 0.64 -14.06
C VAL A 187 34.43 -0.72 -14.15
N SER A 188 35.19 -1.81 -14.29
CA SER A 188 34.65 -3.18 -14.27
C SER A 188 33.91 -3.47 -12.96
N ASP A 189 34.53 -3.13 -11.81
CA ASP A 189 33.94 -3.30 -10.49
C ASP A 189 32.68 -2.43 -10.34
N ALA A 190 32.68 -1.20 -10.87
CA ALA A 190 31.51 -0.32 -10.84
C ALA A 190 30.33 -0.91 -11.64
N ILE A 191 30.59 -1.53 -12.79
CA ILE A 191 29.57 -2.26 -13.56
C ILE A 191 29.01 -3.41 -12.73
N ILE A 192 29.85 -4.26 -12.13
CA ILE A 192 29.38 -5.42 -11.37
C ILE A 192 28.66 -4.99 -10.08
N ARG A 193 29.25 -4.09 -9.28
CA ARG A 193 28.67 -3.65 -8.00
C ARG A 193 27.41 -2.80 -8.20
N GLY A 194 27.43 -1.92 -9.19
CA GLY A 194 26.30 -1.03 -9.51
C GLY A 194 25.11 -1.74 -10.14
N THR A 195 25.27 -2.99 -10.59
CA THR A 195 24.21 -3.75 -11.24
C THR A 195 23.60 -4.86 -10.39
N HIS A 196 24.00 -5.02 -9.12
CA HIS A 196 23.34 -5.98 -8.22
C HIS A 196 21.84 -5.73 -8.07
N ARG A 197 21.36 -4.50 -8.28
CA ARG A 197 19.93 -4.16 -8.29
C ARG A 197 19.61 -3.20 -9.41
N ILE A 198 18.43 -3.35 -9.99
CA ILE A 198 17.88 -2.35 -10.90
C ILE A 198 17.61 -1.08 -10.09
N GLY A 199 18.03 0.08 -10.60
CA GLY A 199 17.75 1.36 -9.96
C GLY A 199 16.24 1.59 -9.83
N LEU A 200 15.77 2.15 -8.72
CA LEU A 200 14.34 2.27 -8.40
C LEU A 200 13.50 2.84 -9.56
N ARG A 201 13.96 3.95 -10.16
CA ARG A 201 13.30 4.56 -11.32
C ARG A 201 13.23 3.61 -12.51
N GLN A 202 14.28 2.85 -12.79
CA GLN A 202 14.29 1.89 -13.89
C GLN A 202 13.35 0.72 -13.61
N GLY A 203 13.27 0.25 -12.35
CA GLY A 203 12.31 -0.76 -11.92
C GLY A 203 10.87 -0.29 -12.15
N VAL A 204 10.54 0.93 -11.73
CA VAL A 204 9.22 1.53 -12.00
C VAL A 204 8.93 1.61 -13.50
N ILE A 205 9.88 2.05 -14.33
CA ILE A 205 9.67 2.13 -15.78
C ILE A 205 9.38 0.75 -16.39
N ARG A 206 10.00 -0.33 -15.91
CA ARG A 206 9.70 -1.71 -16.36
C ARG A 206 8.27 -2.10 -16.00
N VAL A 207 7.88 -1.88 -14.74
CA VAL A 207 6.51 -2.13 -14.27
C VAL A 207 5.49 -1.34 -15.10
N LEU A 208 5.74 -0.05 -15.35
CA LEU A 208 4.84 0.77 -16.15
C LEU A 208 4.68 0.23 -17.58
N ARG A 209 5.77 -0.28 -18.20
CA ARG A 209 5.69 -0.91 -19.53
C ARG A 209 4.90 -2.20 -19.51
N GLU A 210 5.14 -3.07 -18.52
CA GLU A 210 4.41 -4.32 -18.33
C GLU A 210 2.90 -4.06 -18.18
N LEU A 211 2.53 -3.01 -17.45
CA LEU A 211 1.14 -2.63 -17.19
C LEU A 211 0.48 -1.82 -18.32
N GLY A 212 1.20 -1.56 -19.42
CA GLY A 212 0.68 -0.85 -20.60
C GLY A 212 0.72 0.68 -20.54
N PHE A 213 1.49 1.28 -19.63
CA PHE A 213 1.66 2.74 -19.50
C PHE A 213 2.88 3.29 -20.26
N ALA A 214 3.29 2.63 -21.35
CA ALA A 214 4.52 2.98 -22.08
C ALA A 214 4.48 4.42 -22.65
N ASP A 215 3.32 4.86 -23.12
CA ASP A 215 3.04 6.20 -23.62
C ASP A 215 3.04 7.27 -22.52
N ARG A 216 2.75 6.88 -21.27
CA ARG A 216 2.69 7.76 -20.09
C ARG A 216 3.97 7.80 -19.25
N ILE A 217 5.05 7.15 -19.69
CA ILE A 217 6.36 7.23 -19.00
C ILE A 217 6.85 8.68 -18.86
N ARG A 218 6.61 9.53 -19.88
CA ARG A 218 6.99 10.95 -19.81
C ARG A 218 6.21 11.72 -18.74
N GLU A 219 4.94 11.36 -18.54
CA GLU A 219 4.11 11.92 -17.47
C GLU A 219 4.69 11.54 -16.10
N TRP A 220 4.99 10.25 -15.90
CA TRP A 220 5.64 9.77 -14.67
C TRP A 220 6.95 10.48 -14.39
N ASP A 221 7.83 10.59 -15.39
CA ASP A 221 9.12 11.26 -15.24
C ASP A 221 8.98 12.74 -14.85
N ASN A 222 7.99 13.42 -15.43
CA ASN A 222 7.72 14.81 -15.06
C ASN A 222 7.21 14.92 -13.61
N LEU A 223 6.29 14.06 -13.19
CA LEU A 223 5.81 14.00 -11.81
C LEU A 223 6.95 13.70 -10.85
N TYR A 224 7.81 12.72 -11.18
CA TYR A 224 8.96 12.32 -10.36
C TYR A 224 9.95 13.48 -10.21
N ARG A 225 10.26 14.18 -11.31
CA ARG A 225 11.12 15.36 -11.29
C ARG A 225 10.55 16.48 -10.41
N LEU A 226 9.26 16.77 -10.54
CA LEU A 226 8.59 17.80 -9.72
C LEU A 226 8.60 17.42 -8.24
N ARG A 227 8.24 16.18 -7.90
CA ARG A 227 8.29 15.63 -6.54
C ARG A 227 9.70 15.74 -5.94
N SER A 228 10.72 15.32 -6.68
CA SER A 228 12.12 15.46 -6.28
C SER A 228 12.49 16.93 -6.06
N GLY A 229 12.05 17.82 -6.96
CA GLY A 229 12.31 19.24 -6.86
C GLY A 229 11.75 19.86 -5.59
N VAL A 230 10.50 19.53 -5.26
CA VAL A 230 9.80 20.02 -4.07
C VAL A 230 10.45 19.49 -2.78
N ILE A 231 10.72 18.19 -2.69
CA ILE A 231 11.31 17.57 -1.49
C ILE A 231 12.72 18.10 -1.22
N HIS A 232 13.53 18.31 -2.25
CA HIS A 232 14.88 18.86 -2.11
C HIS A 232 14.92 20.40 -2.09
N GLY A 233 13.77 21.08 -2.12
CA GLY A 233 13.68 22.55 -2.07
C GLY A 233 14.22 23.27 -3.32
N THR A 234 14.43 22.56 -4.42
CA THR A 234 14.89 23.14 -5.70
C THR A 234 13.74 23.63 -6.58
N ALA A 235 12.51 23.17 -6.33
CA ALA A 235 11.29 23.70 -6.92
C ALA A 235 10.44 24.39 -5.84
N LYS A 236 10.10 25.66 -6.07
CA LYS A 236 9.14 26.41 -5.24
C LYS A 236 7.80 26.41 -5.96
N LEU A 237 6.88 25.60 -5.47
CA LEU A 237 5.50 25.57 -5.95
C LEU A 237 4.62 26.38 -5.00
N ASP A 238 3.64 27.10 -5.55
CA ASP A 238 2.56 27.65 -4.74
C ASP A 238 1.56 26.57 -4.32
N ASP A 239 0.61 26.92 -3.45
CA ASP A 239 -0.40 25.98 -2.92
C ASP A 239 -1.26 25.38 -4.03
N GLY A 240 -1.58 26.14 -5.08
CA GLY A 240 -2.37 25.66 -6.21
C GLY A 240 -1.63 24.60 -7.02
N GLN A 241 -0.37 24.87 -7.35
CA GLN A 241 0.52 23.96 -8.06
C GLN A 241 0.83 22.70 -7.25
N LEU A 242 1.00 22.84 -5.92
CA LEU A 242 1.23 21.70 -5.04
C LEU A 242 0.00 20.81 -4.93
N ASN A 243 -1.20 21.40 -4.86
CA ASN A 243 -2.46 20.65 -4.89
C ASN A 243 -2.68 19.95 -6.24
N GLU A 244 -2.33 20.60 -7.36
CA GLU A 244 -2.40 19.98 -8.69
C GLU A 244 -1.43 18.79 -8.81
N LEU A 245 -0.17 18.96 -8.38
CA LEU A 245 0.82 17.88 -8.33
C LEU A 245 0.32 16.72 -7.47
N THR A 246 -0.30 17.03 -6.33
CA THR A 246 -0.88 16.02 -5.42
C THR A 246 -1.98 15.23 -6.13
N GLY A 247 -2.95 15.91 -6.74
CA GLY A 247 -4.05 15.27 -7.45
C GLY A 247 -3.54 14.36 -8.59
N LYS A 248 -2.60 14.85 -9.40
CA LYS A 248 -1.98 14.06 -10.48
C LYS A 248 -1.21 12.85 -9.96
N SER A 249 -0.42 13.03 -8.90
CA SER A 249 0.40 11.96 -8.32
C SER A 249 -0.46 10.85 -7.73
N VAL A 250 -1.48 11.20 -6.94
CA VAL A 250 -2.42 10.23 -6.36
C VAL A 250 -3.19 9.51 -7.45
N LYS A 251 -3.74 10.23 -8.43
CA LYS A 251 -4.48 9.63 -9.55
C LYS A 251 -3.61 8.65 -10.34
N PHE A 252 -2.39 9.06 -10.73
CA PHE A 252 -1.47 8.20 -11.47
C PHE A 252 -1.12 6.94 -10.67
N ALA A 253 -0.81 7.08 -9.38
CA ALA A 253 -0.52 5.95 -8.50
C ALA A 253 -1.71 4.98 -8.40
N MET A 254 -2.94 5.50 -8.27
CA MET A 254 -4.15 4.67 -8.24
C MET A 254 -4.34 3.89 -9.53
N GLU A 255 -4.20 4.53 -10.70
CA GLU A 255 -4.32 3.87 -11.99
C GLU A 255 -3.29 2.73 -12.14
N VAL A 256 -2.05 2.96 -11.70
CA VAL A 256 -0.98 1.95 -11.75
C VAL A 256 -1.26 0.79 -10.79
N ILE A 257 -1.64 1.06 -9.53
CA ILE A 257 -1.95 0.00 -8.55
C ILE A 257 -3.15 -0.82 -9.03
N ILE A 258 -4.24 -0.18 -9.47
CA ILE A 258 -5.43 -0.90 -9.95
C ILE A 258 -5.09 -1.73 -11.18
N ARG A 259 -4.31 -1.21 -12.13
CA ARG A 259 -3.86 -1.99 -13.29
C ARG A 259 -2.95 -3.15 -12.88
N ARG A 260 -2.13 -3.00 -11.84
CA ARG A 260 -1.33 -4.10 -11.28
C ARG A 260 -2.22 -5.19 -10.71
N LEU A 261 -3.26 -4.82 -9.95
CA LEU A 261 -4.24 -5.76 -9.43
C LEU A 261 -4.96 -6.51 -10.56
N GLN A 262 -5.39 -5.81 -11.61
CA GLN A 262 -5.95 -6.42 -12.84
C GLN A 262 -4.99 -7.40 -13.49
N HIS A 263 -3.72 -7.01 -13.65
CA HIS A 263 -2.69 -7.85 -14.26
C HIS A 263 -2.44 -9.13 -13.48
N MET A 264 -2.68 -9.11 -12.16
CA MET A 264 -2.62 -10.30 -11.30
C MET A 264 -3.94 -11.12 -11.30
N GLY A 265 -4.90 -10.75 -12.15
CA GLY A 265 -6.17 -11.47 -12.32
C GLY A 265 -7.31 -11.01 -11.42
N LEU A 266 -7.19 -9.89 -10.70
CA LEU A 266 -8.29 -9.35 -9.91
C LEU A 266 -9.37 -8.73 -10.83
N ASN A 267 -10.62 -9.12 -10.64
CA ASN A 267 -11.73 -8.46 -11.31
C ASN A 267 -12.05 -7.16 -10.57
N ILE A 268 -11.76 -6.03 -11.20
CA ILE A 268 -11.96 -4.73 -10.56
C ILE A 268 -13.45 -4.37 -10.54
N PRO A 269 -14.00 -3.95 -9.39
CA PRO A 269 -15.36 -3.47 -9.29
C PRO A 269 -15.69 -2.38 -10.33
N GLU A 270 -16.88 -2.45 -10.93
CA GLU A 270 -17.35 -1.52 -11.96
C GLU A 270 -17.34 -0.06 -11.49
N VAL A 271 -17.56 0.18 -10.19
CA VAL A 271 -17.51 1.53 -9.61
C VAL A 271 -16.16 2.22 -9.84
N ALA A 272 -15.06 1.47 -9.98
CA ALA A 272 -13.76 2.04 -10.29
C ALA A 272 -13.77 2.79 -11.63
N LYS A 273 -14.61 2.39 -12.61
CA LYS A 273 -14.74 3.08 -13.91
C LYS A 273 -15.28 4.51 -13.78
N THR A 274 -15.93 4.83 -12.67
CA THR A 274 -16.36 6.22 -12.40
C THR A 274 -15.19 7.14 -12.05
N HIS A 275 -14.05 6.57 -11.67
CA HIS A 275 -12.88 7.30 -11.18
C HIS A 275 -11.65 7.13 -12.08
N PHE A 276 -11.54 6.03 -12.84
CA PHE A 276 -10.40 5.75 -13.71
C PHE A 276 -10.84 5.36 -15.12
N SER A 277 -10.04 5.76 -16.10
CA SER A 277 -10.15 5.30 -17.48
C SER A 277 -9.32 4.03 -17.63
N PHE A 278 -9.97 2.89 -17.90
CA PHE A 278 -9.28 1.63 -18.21
C PHE A 278 -9.35 1.31 -19.69
#